data_AF-A0A6J6QSP7-F1
#
_entry.id   AF-A0A6J6QSP7-F1
#
_cell.length_a   1.000
_cell.length_b   1.000
_cell.length_c   1.000
_cell.angle_alpha   90.00
_cell.angle_beta   90.00
_cell.angle_gamma   90.00
#
_symmetry.space_group_name_H-M   'P 1'
#
loop_
_entity.id
_entity.type
_entity.pdbx_description
1 polymer ?
#
loop_
_entity_poly.entity_id
_entity_poly.type
_entity_poly.pdbx_seq_one_letter_code
_entity_poly.pdbx_strand_id
1 'polypeptide(L)'
;MELRKPQSLGTRILITNNTLALQAGTERFVCDLAQTLLRRGFQPTVYSTILGEPAAELMRRSIPVTDDLNTLREPPHLIHGQHHLETMTAITHFPDIPAIYVCHGWLPWEEHPPISPNIRHYVAVDDLCRERLFATTPAPADQISVIYNAVDITRFIRRSALPSQPKSALIFSNQARIDNFGGTIAKACQKAGIEKIDFMGQSSGAVSHQPENILGDYDLVFAKGRSALEAMAIGCAVVVADIDGISSIVGMDNLPRLRRLNFGLRAMQEEPITVDSVLRVLKTYDANNSMKVTDWIRANATLESSVTEWEKVYSQVMTNVDYEVPPRESLLAVSEYLKFISPIVKGKLDAEIRAAQLEGDLINSRQQLAASEALLHESEKTWQSVRRTRGWKVLNMIWSLKQRLSFKRSRRSTNGTL
;
A
#
# COMPACT_ATOMS: atom_id res chain seq x y z
N MET A 1 -36.98 -32.80 -4.69
CA MET A 1 -35.74 -32.51 -3.95
C MET A 1 -35.49 -31.02 -4.10
N GLU A 2 -36.06 -30.23 -3.20
CA GLU A 2 -35.92 -28.76 -3.24
C GLU A 2 -34.45 -28.40 -2.98
N LEU A 3 -33.83 -27.74 -3.97
CA LEU A 3 -32.54 -27.08 -3.80
C LEU A 3 -32.69 -26.06 -2.66
N ARG A 4 -32.15 -26.38 -1.48
CA ARG A 4 -32.05 -25.44 -0.37
C ARG A 4 -31.26 -24.23 -0.88
N LYS A 5 -31.94 -23.11 -1.13
CA LYS A 5 -31.29 -21.80 -1.19
C LYS A 5 -30.49 -21.66 0.11
N PRO A 6 -29.19 -21.31 0.08
CA PRO A 6 -28.52 -20.93 1.31
C PRO A 6 -29.28 -19.72 1.85
N GLN A 7 -30.01 -19.93 2.95
CA GLN A 7 -30.71 -18.84 3.61
C GLN A 7 -29.62 -17.99 4.26
N SER A 8 -29.39 -16.79 3.72
CA SER A 8 -28.45 -15.80 4.27
C SER A 8 -28.68 -15.58 5.78
N LEU A 9 -29.92 -15.74 6.23
CA LEU A 9 -30.34 -15.61 7.62
C LEU A 9 -29.61 -16.61 8.54
N GLY A 10 -28.75 -16.08 9.41
CA GLY A 10 -28.06 -16.86 10.44
C GLY A 10 -26.79 -17.58 9.96
N THR A 11 -26.36 -17.37 8.71
CA THR A 11 -25.10 -17.93 8.23
C THR A 11 -23.91 -17.20 8.88
N ARG A 12 -23.23 -17.88 9.82
CA ARG A 12 -21.97 -17.44 10.42
C ARG A 12 -20.80 -17.45 9.44
N ILE A 13 -20.17 -16.29 9.23
CA ILE A 13 -18.99 -16.13 8.36
C ILE A 13 -17.83 -15.61 9.21
N LEU A 14 -16.71 -16.33 9.22
CA LEU A 14 -15.46 -15.85 9.82
C LEU A 14 -14.63 -15.12 8.77
N ILE A 15 -14.40 -13.82 8.95
CA ILE A 15 -13.59 -13.00 8.05
C ILE A 15 -12.23 -12.79 8.72
N THR A 16 -11.14 -13.20 8.09
CA THR A 16 -9.80 -12.96 8.65
C THR A 16 -9.25 -11.61 8.17
N ASN A 17 -8.20 -11.07 8.81
CA ASN A 17 -7.37 -9.97 8.27
C ASN A 17 -5.99 -9.95 8.93
N ASN A 18 -4.94 -9.54 8.22
CA ASN A 18 -3.56 -9.50 8.74
C ASN A 18 -3.44 -8.64 10.00
N THR A 19 -4.03 -7.45 9.96
CA THR A 19 -4.22 -6.62 11.16
C THR A 19 -5.58 -5.95 11.11
N LEU A 20 -6.08 -5.51 12.25
CA LEU A 20 -7.17 -4.54 12.36
C LEU A 20 -6.71 -3.36 13.20
N ALA A 21 -5.43 -2.98 13.05
CA ALA A 21 -4.73 -2.02 13.90
C ALA A 21 -4.96 -0.57 13.46
N LEU A 22 -4.66 -0.30 12.18
CA LEU A 22 -4.73 1.01 11.57
C LEU A 22 -5.59 0.93 10.30
N GLN A 23 -6.20 2.05 9.92
CA GLN A 23 -6.99 2.09 8.69
C GLN A 23 -6.10 2.01 7.46
N ALA A 24 -6.18 0.89 6.75
CA ALA A 24 -5.71 0.76 5.37
C ALA A 24 -6.77 0.08 4.49
N GLY A 25 -6.40 -0.27 3.26
CA GLY A 25 -7.35 -0.69 2.23
C GLY A 25 -8.13 -1.95 2.59
N THR A 26 -7.46 -2.95 3.15
CA THR A 26 -8.07 -4.25 3.48
C THR A 26 -8.86 -4.18 4.77
N GLU A 27 -8.42 -3.42 5.79
CA GLU A 27 -9.21 -3.13 6.99
C GLU A 27 -10.52 -2.42 6.64
N ARG A 28 -10.47 -1.43 5.74
CA ARG A 28 -11.69 -0.76 5.24
C ARG A 28 -12.59 -1.70 4.44
N PHE A 29 -12.02 -2.55 3.60
CA PHE A 29 -12.78 -3.59 2.91
C PHE A 29 -13.53 -4.50 3.89
N VAL A 30 -12.84 -4.99 4.93
CA VAL A 30 -13.43 -5.86 5.95
C VAL A 30 -14.54 -5.13 6.72
N CYS A 31 -14.33 -3.87 7.10
CA CYS A 31 -15.37 -3.05 7.73
C CYS A 31 -16.63 -2.95 6.87
N ASP A 32 -16.49 -2.62 5.59
CA ASP A 32 -17.61 -2.45 4.67
C ASP A 32 -18.33 -3.77 4.38
N LEU A 33 -17.57 -4.83 4.13
CA LEU A 33 -18.09 -6.16 3.84
C LEU A 33 -18.88 -6.69 5.05
N ALA A 34 -18.27 -6.69 6.24
CA ALA A 34 -18.90 -7.24 7.44
C ALA A 34 -20.20 -6.49 7.78
N GLN A 35 -20.21 -5.15 7.69
CA GLN A 35 -21.42 -4.37 7.91
C GLN A 35 -22.53 -4.69 6.90
N THR A 36 -22.16 -4.85 5.63
CA THR A 36 -23.14 -5.14 4.58
C THR A 36 -23.68 -6.56 4.73
N LEU A 37 -22.83 -7.54 5.04
CA LEU A 37 -23.25 -8.92 5.35
C LEU A 37 -24.21 -8.97 6.54
N LEU A 38 -23.92 -8.22 7.61
CA LEU A 38 -24.83 -8.12 8.76
C LEU A 38 -26.21 -7.59 8.34
N ARG A 39 -26.26 -6.51 7.51
CA ARG A 39 -27.53 -5.99 6.97
C ARG A 39 -28.27 -7.00 6.09
N ARG A 40 -27.54 -7.91 5.43
CA ARG A 40 -28.07 -8.98 4.56
C ARG A 40 -28.50 -10.24 5.34
N GLY A 41 -28.39 -10.23 6.66
CA GLY A 41 -28.85 -11.30 7.57
C GLY A 41 -27.80 -12.35 7.93
N PHE A 42 -26.56 -12.21 7.43
CA PHE A 42 -25.43 -13.03 7.86
C PHE A 42 -24.97 -12.67 9.27
N GLN A 43 -24.19 -13.56 9.88
CA GLN A 43 -23.56 -13.35 11.18
C GLN A 43 -22.03 -13.28 11.01
N PRO A 44 -21.48 -12.16 10.54
CA PRO A 44 -20.04 -12.02 10.38
C PRO A 44 -19.35 -11.93 11.74
N THR A 45 -18.20 -12.58 11.86
CA THR A 45 -17.22 -12.38 12.93
C THR A 45 -15.88 -12.12 12.28
N VAL A 46 -15.11 -11.18 12.82
CA VAL A 46 -13.82 -10.81 12.25
C VAL A 46 -12.68 -11.28 13.15
N TYR A 47 -11.67 -11.90 12.57
CA TYR A 47 -10.48 -12.39 13.26
C TYR A 47 -9.20 -11.72 12.77
N SER A 48 -8.37 -11.26 13.70
CA SER A 48 -7.05 -10.70 13.44
C SER A 48 -6.20 -10.80 14.69
N THR A 49 -4.90 -11.08 14.55
CA THR A 49 -3.97 -11.21 15.68
C THR A 49 -3.58 -9.87 16.30
N ILE A 50 -3.76 -8.76 15.56
CA ILE A 50 -3.48 -7.41 16.04
C ILE A 50 -4.75 -6.57 15.88
N LEU A 51 -5.25 -6.00 16.99
CA LEU A 51 -6.48 -5.22 17.02
C LEU A 51 -6.21 -3.75 17.34
N GLY A 52 -7.04 -2.86 16.79
CA GLY A 52 -6.97 -1.42 16.98
C GLY A 52 -8.25 -0.72 16.56
N GLU A 53 -8.12 0.42 15.90
CA GLU A 53 -9.27 1.31 15.65
C GLU A 53 -10.32 0.72 14.69
N PRO A 54 -9.97 0.03 13.58
CA PRO A 54 -10.92 -0.72 12.77
C PRO A 54 -11.69 -1.80 13.55
N ALA A 55 -11.02 -2.54 14.45
CA ALA A 55 -11.68 -3.54 15.29
C ALA A 55 -12.72 -2.88 16.23
N ALA A 56 -12.34 -1.77 16.87
CA ALA A 56 -13.24 -1.02 17.73
C ALA A 56 -14.45 -0.45 16.96
N GLU A 57 -14.29 -0.06 15.70
CA GLU A 57 -15.40 0.36 14.84
C GLU A 57 -16.40 -0.77 14.60
N LEU A 58 -15.91 -1.96 14.20
CA LEU A 58 -16.74 -3.14 13.97
C LEU A 58 -17.54 -3.51 15.23
N MET A 59 -16.89 -3.53 16.38
CA MET A 59 -17.55 -3.83 17.66
C MET A 59 -18.65 -2.83 18.02
N ARG A 60 -18.43 -1.52 17.78
CA ARG A 60 -19.47 -0.48 17.97
C ARG A 60 -20.69 -0.70 17.08
N ARG A 61 -20.52 -1.38 15.96
CA ARG A 61 -21.59 -1.77 15.02
C ARG A 61 -22.15 -3.16 15.29
N SER A 62 -21.88 -3.71 16.47
CA SER A 62 -22.36 -5.02 16.92
C SER A 62 -21.83 -6.21 16.10
N ILE A 63 -20.69 -6.04 15.42
CA ILE A 63 -19.99 -7.12 14.75
C ILE A 63 -18.90 -7.65 15.69
N PRO A 64 -18.94 -8.92 16.10
CA PRO A 64 -17.89 -9.51 16.93
C PRO A 64 -16.52 -9.45 16.25
N VAL A 65 -15.50 -9.11 17.04
CA VAL A 65 -14.09 -9.15 16.63
C VAL A 65 -13.32 -9.94 17.70
N THR A 66 -12.41 -10.80 17.28
CA THR A 66 -11.58 -11.60 18.19
C THR A 66 -10.14 -11.75 17.68
N ASP A 67 -9.20 -11.85 18.61
CA ASP A 67 -7.81 -12.23 18.38
C ASP A 67 -7.51 -13.67 18.83
N ASP A 68 -8.51 -14.38 19.38
CA ASP A 68 -8.40 -15.77 19.82
C ASP A 68 -9.61 -16.58 19.34
N LEU A 69 -9.38 -17.50 18.39
CA LEU A 69 -10.42 -18.35 17.82
C LEU A 69 -11.07 -19.28 18.86
N ASN A 70 -10.40 -19.59 19.98
CA ASN A 70 -10.99 -20.40 21.06
C ASN A 70 -12.19 -19.71 21.75
N THR A 71 -12.34 -18.40 21.57
CA THR A 71 -13.47 -17.63 22.11
C THR A 71 -14.78 -17.90 21.36
N LEU A 72 -14.71 -18.49 20.15
CA LEU A 72 -15.87 -18.80 19.33
C LEU A 72 -16.54 -20.09 19.82
N ARG A 73 -17.74 -19.95 20.40
CA ARG A 73 -18.50 -21.09 20.95
C ARG A 73 -19.12 -21.99 19.88
N GLU A 74 -19.43 -21.41 18.73
CA GLU A 74 -19.96 -22.13 17.58
C GLU A 74 -19.00 -21.96 16.40
N PRO A 75 -18.72 -23.02 15.64
CA PRO A 75 -17.88 -22.90 14.45
C PRO A 75 -18.57 -22.03 13.39
N PRO A 76 -17.83 -21.27 12.58
CA PRO A 76 -18.38 -20.61 11.41
C PRO A 76 -18.89 -21.65 10.40
N HIS A 77 -19.78 -21.24 9.50
CA HIS A 77 -20.17 -22.09 8.35
C HIS A 77 -19.24 -21.91 7.15
N LEU A 78 -18.53 -20.77 7.09
CA LEU A 78 -17.60 -20.42 6.03
C LEU A 78 -16.49 -19.53 6.57
N ILE A 79 -15.27 -19.74 6.10
CA ILE A 79 -14.14 -18.82 6.31
C ILE A 79 -13.96 -17.96 5.06
N HIS A 80 -14.09 -16.65 5.20
CA HIS A 80 -13.64 -15.66 4.23
C HIS A 80 -12.19 -15.29 4.55
N GLY A 81 -11.25 -15.97 3.91
CA GLY A 81 -9.82 -15.79 4.13
C GLY A 81 -9.29 -14.52 3.49
N GLN A 82 -8.93 -13.54 4.33
CA GLN A 82 -8.02 -12.46 3.98
C GLN A 82 -6.64 -12.70 4.59
N HIS A 83 -5.61 -12.44 3.77
CA HIS A 83 -4.20 -12.53 4.14
C HIS A 83 -3.75 -13.91 4.64
N HIS A 84 -2.47 -14.19 4.44
CA HIS A 84 -1.94 -15.54 4.50
C HIS A 84 -2.03 -16.22 5.87
N LEU A 85 -1.48 -15.58 6.91
CA LEU A 85 -1.29 -16.22 8.22
C LEU A 85 -2.61 -16.45 8.95
N GLU A 86 -3.48 -15.44 8.99
CA GLU A 86 -4.75 -15.53 9.71
C GLU A 86 -5.71 -16.50 9.02
N THR A 87 -5.70 -16.56 7.68
CA THR A 87 -6.49 -17.56 6.96
C THR A 87 -6.05 -18.97 7.32
N MET A 88 -4.75 -19.26 7.27
CA MET A 88 -4.23 -20.60 7.61
C MET A 88 -4.45 -20.95 9.08
N THR A 89 -4.39 -19.96 9.97
CA THR A 89 -4.72 -20.15 11.39
C THR A 89 -6.19 -20.52 11.57
N ALA A 90 -7.12 -19.81 10.91
CA ALA A 90 -8.55 -20.11 10.95
C ALA A 90 -8.88 -21.49 10.37
N ILE A 91 -8.29 -21.83 9.23
CA ILE A 91 -8.48 -23.15 8.60
C ILE A 91 -7.97 -24.28 9.49
N THR A 92 -6.80 -24.10 10.11
CA THR A 92 -6.22 -25.14 10.98
C THR A 92 -7.02 -25.31 12.26
N HIS A 93 -7.61 -24.23 12.78
CA HIS A 93 -8.48 -24.29 13.96
C HIS A 93 -9.86 -24.91 13.66
N PHE A 94 -10.39 -24.68 12.46
CA PHE A 94 -11.67 -25.21 11.99
C PHE A 94 -11.48 -26.11 10.75
N PRO A 95 -10.88 -27.31 10.90
CA PRO A 95 -10.43 -28.14 9.78
C PRO A 95 -11.56 -28.71 8.91
N ASP A 96 -12.80 -28.69 9.41
CA ASP A 96 -13.97 -29.21 8.68
C ASP A 96 -14.74 -28.10 7.94
N ILE A 97 -14.35 -26.84 8.14
CA ILE A 97 -15.07 -25.69 7.59
C ILE A 97 -14.49 -25.32 6.22
N PRO A 98 -15.34 -25.12 5.19
CA PRO A 98 -14.87 -24.65 3.90
C PRO A 98 -14.43 -23.20 3.98
N ALA A 99 -13.44 -22.87 3.16
CA ALA A 99 -12.87 -21.54 3.06
C ALA A 99 -12.89 -21.04 1.62
N ILE A 100 -12.93 -19.72 1.50
CA ILE A 100 -12.44 -19.02 0.33
C ILE A 100 -11.18 -18.24 0.68
N TYR A 101 -10.37 -17.90 -0.31
CA TYR A 101 -9.24 -17.01 -0.12
C TYR A 101 -9.27 -15.86 -1.12
N VAL A 102 -9.05 -14.64 -0.62
CA VAL A 102 -8.99 -13.44 -1.45
C VAL A 102 -7.54 -12.98 -1.60
N CYS A 103 -7.11 -12.82 -2.85
CA CYS A 103 -5.80 -12.29 -3.20
C CYS A 103 -5.91 -10.78 -3.47
N HIS A 104 -5.29 -9.95 -2.61
CA HIS A 104 -5.34 -8.49 -2.70
C HIS A 104 -4.14 -7.87 -3.41
N GLY A 105 -3.04 -8.61 -3.55
CA GLY A 105 -1.81 -8.03 -4.08
C GLY A 105 -0.88 -9.01 -4.76
N TRP A 106 0.10 -8.41 -5.46
CA TRP A 106 1.10 -9.12 -6.23
C TRP A 106 2.46 -9.23 -5.51
N LEU A 107 2.89 -8.22 -4.77
CA LEU A 107 4.28 -8.11 -4.33
C LEU A 107 4.58 -8.77 -2.97
N PRO A 108 3.86 -8.48 -1.87
CA PRO A 108 4.21 -9.02 -0.57
C PRO A 108 4.06 -10.54 -0.55
N TRP A 109 4.89 -11.23 0.24
CA TRP A 109 4.71 -12.66 0.44
C TRP A 109 3.44 -12.93 1.27
N GLU A 110 3.02 -11.97 2.10
CA GLU A 110 1.76 -11.97 2.87
C GLU A 110 0.52 -12.07 1.96
N GLU A 111 0.68 -11.68 0.69
CA GLU A 111 -0.34 -11.79 -0.39
C GLU A 111 -0.16 -13.05 -1.23
N HIS A 112 0.78 -13.94 -0.88
CA HIS A 112 0.90 -15.24 -1.52
C HIS A 112 -0.32 -16.08 -1.16
N PRO A 113 -1.05 -16.67 -2.12
CA PRO A 113 -2.21 -17.47 -1.80
C PRO A 113 -1.79 -18.77 -1.10
N PRO A 114 -2.32 -19.08 0.09
CA PRO A 114 -2.09 -20.36 0.72
C PRO A 114 -2.78 -21.48 -0.07
N ILE A 115 -2.22 -22.69 0.01
CA ILE A 115 -2.80 -23.90 -0.58
C ILE A 115 -3.29 -24.77 0.57
N SER A 116 -4.59 -25.04 0.59
CA SER A 116 -5.21 -25.93 1.57
C SER A 116 -6.42 -26.60 0.93
N PRO A 117 -6.70 -27.89 1.23
CA PRO A 117 -7.92 -28.57 0.78
C PRO A 117 -9.22 -27.90 1.27
N ASN A 118 -9.15 -27.07 2.32
CA ASN A 118 -10.28 -26.29 2.79
C ASN A 118 -10.61 -25.11 1.87
N ILE A 119 -9.64 -24.57 1.13
CA ILE A 119 -9.88 -23.44 0.22
C ILE A 119 -10.50 -23.98 -1.05
N ARG A 120 -11.82 -23.82 -1.17
CA ARG A 120 -12.60 -24.36 -2.31
C ARG A 120 -12.77 -23.37 -3.45
N HIS A 121 -12.47 -22.10 -3.20
CA HIS A 121 -12.57 -21.04 -4.18
C HIS A 121 -11.61 -19.91 -3.87
N TYR A 122 -10.94 -19.41 -4.90
CA TYR A 122 -10.07 -18.26 -4.82
C TYR A 122 -10.72 -17.06 -5.49
N VAL A 123 -10.58 -15.88 -4.89
CA VAL A 123 -11.10 -14.63 -5.45
C VAL A 123 -9.95 -13.64 -5.63
N ALA A 124 -9.81 -13.12 -6.84
CA ALA A 124 -8.92 -12.01 -7.13
C ALA A 124 -9.66 -10.68 -7.09
N VAL A 125 -9.00 -9.63 -6.62
CA VAL A 125 -9.55 -8.25 -6.65
C VAL A 125 -9.32 -7.54 -7.99
N ASP A 126 -8.49 -8.11 -8.85
CA ASP A 126 -8.18 -7.62 -10.19
C ASP A 126 -7.60 -8.71 -11.09
N ASP A 127 -7.38 -8.39 -12.36
CA ASP A 127 -6.84 -9.32 -13.34
C ASP A 127 -5.37 -9.72 -13.07
N LEU A 128 -4.58 -8.85 -12.43
CA LEU A 128 -3.19 -9.15 -12.05
C LEU A 128 -3.14 -10.20 -10.94
N CYS A 129 -4.01 -10.08 -9.93
CA CYS A 129 -4.17 -11.06 -8.87
C CYS A 129 -4.78 -12.35 -9.42
N ARG A 130 -5.66 -12.28 -10.43
CA ARG A 130 -6.15 -13.49 -11.11
C ARG A 130 -5.01 -14.24 -11.80
N GLU A 131 -4.14 -13.54 -12.52
CA GLU A 131 -2.94 -14.14 -13.12
C GLU A 131 -2.03 -14.77 -12.06
N ARG A 132 -1.88 -14.13 -10.89
CA ARG A 132 -1.14 -14.72 -9.75
C ARG A 132 -1.74 -16.04 -9.33
N LEU A 133 -3.05 -16.08 -9.08
CA LEU A 133 -3.75 -17.29 -8.64
C LEU A 133 -3.55 -18.44 -9.64
N PHE A 134 -3.66 -18.18 -10.94
CA PHE A 134 -3.38 -19.19 -11.97
C PHE A 134 -1.93 -19.67 -11.98
N ALA A 135 -0.97 -18.80 -11.66
CA ALA A 135 0.45 -19.13 -11.69
C ALA A 135 0.92 -19.86 -10.41
N THR A 136 0.28 -19.62 -9.27
CA THR A 136 0.79 -20.06 -7.96
C THR A 136 -0.12 -21.03 -7.22
N THR A 137 -1.29 -21.35 -7.75
CA THR A 137 -2.21 -22.32 -7.13
C THR A 137 -2.55 -23.46 -8.09
N PRO A 138 -2.87 -24.65 -7.59
CA PRO A 138 -3.36 -25.76 -8.42
C PRO A 138 -4.86 -25.63 -8.75
N ALA A 139 -5.53 -24.54 -8.38
CA ALA A 139 -6.97 -24.40 -8.51
C ALA A 139 -7.39 -24.34 -10.00
N PRO A 140 -8.42 -25.11 -10.40
CA PRO A 140 -8.98 -25.01 -11.74
C PRO A 140 -9.69 -23.66 -11.96
N ALA A 141 -9.88 -23.29 -13.23
CA ALA A 141 -10.39 -21.97 -13.60
C ALA A 141 -11.81 -21.68 -13.06
N ASP A 142 -12.64 -22.69 -12.87
CA ASP A 142 -13.99 -22.58 -12.29
C ASP A 142 -13.99 -22.35 -10.77
N GLN A 143 -12.84 -22.52 -10.11
CA GLN A 143 -12.59 -22.18 -8.71
C GLN A 143 -11.86 -20.84 -8.52
N ILE A 144 -11.71 -20.06 -9.60
CA ILE A 144 -11.08 -18.74 -9.55
C ILE A 144 -12.05 -17.71 -10.13
N SER A 145 -12.50 -16.76 -9.31
CA SER A 145 -13.31 -15.63 -9.76
C SER A 145 -12.62 -14.29 -9.53
N VAL A 146 -13.08 -13.24 -10.23
CA VAL A 146 -12.65 -11.87 -9.98
C VAL A 146 -13.82 -11.10 -9.39
N ILE A 147 -13.65 -10.58 -8.18
CA ILE A 147 -14.59 -9.64 -7.57
C ILE A 147 -13.82 -8.35 -7.33
N TYR A 148 -14.04 -7.39 -8.22
CA TYR A 148 -13.34 -6.11 -8.14
C TYR A 148 -13.80 -5.28 -6.93
N ASN A 149 -12.88 -4.46 -6.38
CA ASN A 149 -13.20 -3.53 -5.30
C ASN A 149 -14.38 -2.63 -5.63
N ALA A 150 -15.15 -2.25 -4.63
CA ALA A 150 -16.35 -1.44 -4.79
C ALA A 150 -16.40 -0.28 -3.80
N VAL A 151 -17.37 0.61 -3.99
CA VAL A 151 -17.54 1.82 -3.18
C VAL A 151 -18.94 1.88 -2.57
N ASP A 152 -19.01 2.30 -1.31
CA ASP A 152 -20.28 2.62 -0.66
C ASP A 152 -20.78 4.00 -1.12
N ILE A 153 -21.66 4.00 -2.13
CA ILE A 153 -22.23 5.23 -2.71
C ILE A 153 -23.18 5.99 -1.78
N THR A 154 -23.57 5.38 -0.64
CA THR A 154 -24.38 6.05 0.41
C THR A 154 -23.50 6.86 1.35
N ARG A 155 -22.24 6.41 1.55
CA ARG A 155 -21.20 7.13 2.30
C ARG A 155 -20.48 8.17 1.44
N PHE A 156 -20.11 7.81 0.21
CA PHE A 156 -19.42 8.69 -0.74
C PHE A 156 -20.43 9.47 -1.58
N ILE A 157 -20.94 10.56 -0.99
CA ILE A 157 -22.01 11.40 -1.56
C ILE A 157 -21.48 12.20 -2.76
N ARG A 158 -22.31 12.27 -3.80
CA ARG A 158 -21.96 12.97 -5.05
C ARG A 158 -21.78 14.48 -4.81
N ARG A 159 -20.70 15.06 -5.35
CA ARG A 159 -20.45 16.51 -5.37
C ARG A 159 -21.19 17.22 -6.52
N SER A 160 -21.12 18.55 -6.53
CA SER A 160 -21.56 19.39 -7.64
C SER A 160 -20.69 19.17 -8.90
N ALA A 161 -21.14 19.68 -10.05
CA ALA A 161 -20.42 19.52 -11.31
C ALA A 161 -18.99 20.10 -11.26
N LEU A 162 -18.06 19.41 -11.91
CA LEU A 162 -16.67 19.83 -12.08
C LEU A 162 -16.57 21.14 -12.89
N PRO A 163 -15.64 22.05 -12.55
CA PRO A 163 -15.36 23.23 -13.36
C PRO A 163 -14.69 22.86 -14.68
N SER A 164 -14.76 23.75 -15.67
CA SER A 164 -14.11 23.54 -16.99
C SER A 164 -12.58 23.49 -16.92
N GLN A 165 -11.98 23.98 -15.84
CA GLN A 165 -10.56 23.88 -15.52
C GLN A 165 -10.42 23.57 -14.01
N PRO A 166 -9.59 22.60 -13.61
CA PRO A 166 -9.46 22.21 -12.21
C PRO A 166 -8.73 23.29 -11.41
N LYS A 167 -9.22 23.62 -10.21
CA LYS A 167 -8.60 24.61 -9.32
C LYS A 167 -8.02 24.01 -8.04
N SER A 168 -8.48 22.82 -7.68
CA SER A 168 -8.00 22.08 -6.52
C SER A 168 -7.57 20.66 -6.88
N ALA A 169 -6.43 20.23 -6.31
CA ALA A 169 -5.90 18.89 -6.45
C ALA A 169 -5.60 18.25 -5.09
N LEU A 170 -5.91 16.97 -4.94
CA LEU A 170 -5.53 16.15 -3.79
C LEU A 170 -4.59 15.03 -4.23
N ILE A 171 -3.49 14.87 -3.52
CA ILE A 171 -2.57 13.74 -3.66
C ILE A 171 -2.92 12.74 -2.57
N PHE A 172 -3.73 11.74 -2.89
CA PHE A 172 -4.28 10.77 -1.94
C PHE A 172 -3.51 9.44 -2.02
N SER A 173 -2.44 9.34 -1.22
CA SER A 173 -1.63 8.12 -1.08
C SER A 173 -0.94 8.06 0.28
N ASN A 174 -0.91 6.87 0.88
CA ASN A 174 -0.16 6.61 2.11
C ASN A 174 1.35 6.76 1.96
N GLN A 175 1.87 6.82 0.72
CA GLN A 175 3.29 6.95 0.43
C GLN A 175 3.68 8.36 -0.05
N ALA A 176 2.72 9.22 -0.36
CA ALA A 176 2.99 10.55 -0.89
C ALA A 176 3.61 11.47 0.18
N ARG A 177 4.66 12.17 -0.21
CA ARG A 177 5.33 13.22 0.59
C ARG A 177 5.77 14.36 -0.30
N ILE A 178 6.00 15.51 0.32
CA ILE A 178 6.54 16.69 -0.38
C ILE A 178 7.96 16.45 -0.94
N ASP A 179 8.71 15.52 -0.35
CA ASP A 179 10.09 15.19 -0.72
C ASP A 179 10.23 14.04 -1.72
N ASN A 180 9.11 13.46 -2.19
CA ASN A 180 9.12 12.34 -3.16
C ASN A 180 8.23 12.62 -4.38
N PHE A 181 7.66 11.57 -5.01
CA PHE A 181 6.77 11.68 -6.15
C PHE A 181 5.59 12.65 -5.92
N GLY A 182 5.07 12.75 -4.69
CA GLY A 182 3.98 13.65 -4.37
C GLY A 182 4.39 15.13 -4.53
N GLY A 183 5.59 15.50 -4.14
CA GLY A 183 6.15 16.83 -4.41
C GLY A 183 6.33 17.12 -5.90
N THR A 184 6.65 16.10 -6.71
CA THR A 184 6.72 16.23 -8.17
C THR A 184 5.34 16.51 -8.78
N ILE A 185 4.31 15.79 -8.33
CA ILE A 185 2.91 16.05 -8.73
C ILE A 185 2.50 17.46 -8.33
N ALA A 186 2.74 17.87 -7.08
CA ALA A 186 2.39 19.19 -6.59
C ALA A 186 3.03 20.32 -7.42
N LYS A 187 4.32 20.18 -7.77
CA LYS A 187 5.02 21.14 -8.65
C LYS A 187 4.38 21.23 -10.03
N ALA A 188 3.94 20.11 -10.60
CA ALA A 188 3.27 20.11 -11.90
C ALA A 188 1.88 20.75 -11.83
N CYS A 189 1.10 20.44 -10.79
CA CYS A 189 -0.19 21.07 -10.53
C CYS A 189 -0.06 22.60 -10.41
N GLN A 190 0.94 23.07 -9.67
CA GLN A 190 1.22 24.50 -9.52
C GLN A 190 1.55 25.15 -10.88
N LYS A 191 2.38 24.49 -11.71
CA LYS A 191 2.69 24.96 -13.06
C LYS A 191 1.49 24.97 -14.00
N ALA A 192 0.51 24.09 -13.77
CA ALA A 192 -0.75 24.05 -14.51
C ALA A 192 -1.79 25.09 -14.02
N GLY A 193 -1.46 25.88 -12.99
CA GLY A 193 -2.36 26.90 -12.45
C GLY A 193 -3.38 26.39 -11.42
N ILE A 194 -3.17 25.20 -10.86
CA ILE A 194 -3.99 24.68 -9.75
C ILE A 194 -3.58 25.41 -8.47
N GLU A 195 -4.56 26.03 -7.80
CA GLU A 195 -4.35 26.95 -6.68
C GLU A 195 -4.27 26.22 -5.33
N LYS A 196 -5.15 25.23 -5.12
CA LYS A 196 -5.21 24.43 -3.88
C LYS A 196 -4.60 23.05 -4.14
N ILE A 197 -3.53 22.71 -3.44
CA ILE A 197 -2.83 21.42 -3.60
C ILE A 197 -2.54 20.84 -2.22
N ASP A 198 -3.21 19.75 -1.89
CA ASP A 198 -3.09 19.11 -0.58
C ASP A 198 -2.65 17.64 -0.70
N PHE A 199 -2.22 17.09 0.42
CA PHE A 199 -1.82 15.70 0.57
C PHE A 199 -2.73 15.02 1.59
N MET A 200 -3.05 13.75 1.34
CA MET A 200 -3.74 12.91 2.29
C MET A 200 -3.14 11.51 2.30
N GLY A 201 -2.80 11.02 3.48
CA GLY A 201 -2.23 9.70 3.69
C GLY A 201 -1.09 9.67 4.71
N GLN A 202 -0.74 8.46 5.16
CA GLN A 202 0.16 8.22 6.28
C GLN A 202 1.51 8.95 6.20
N SER A 203 2.22 8.85 5.08
CA SER A 203 3.56 9.46 4.94
C SER A 203 3.55 10.99 4.94
N SER A 204 2.41 11.61 4.63
CA SER A 204 2.25 13.06 4.67
C SER A 204 1.89 13.59 6.07
N GLY A 205 1.56 12.70 7.01
CA GLY A 205 1.02 13.06 8.32
C GLY A 205 -0.45 13.50 8.31
N ALA A 206 -1.05 13.71 7.14
CA ALA A 206 -2.45 14.09 6.95
C ALA A 206 -3.33 12.86 6.74
N VAL A 207 -3.47 12.01 7.77
CA VAL A 207 -4.38 10.85 7.73
C VAL A 207 -5.81 11.32 7.98
N SER A 208 -6.74 10.93 7.10
CA SER A 208 -8.17 11.13 7.33
C SER A 208 -8.87 9.79 7.53
N HIS A 209 -9.68 9.72 8.58
CA HIS A 209 -10.57 8.58 8.85
C HIS A 209 -11.92 8.68 8.14
N GLN A 210 -12.21 9.84 7.54
CA GLN A 210 -13.46 10.16 6.85
C GLN A 210 -13.16 10.82 5.49
N PRO A 211 -12.49 10.13 4.55
CA PRO A 211 -12.17 10.68 3.23
C PRO A 211 -13.43 11.16 2.48
N GLU A 212 -14.59 10.56 2.75
CA GLU A 212 -15.89 10.96 2.19
C GLU A 212 -16.26 12.43 2.44
N ASN A 213 -15.77 13.02 3.54
CA ASN A 213 -16.07 14.41 3.92
C ASN A 213 -15.07 15.41 3.32
N ILE A 214 -13.97 14.94 2.73
CA ILE A 214 -12.86 15.77 2.26
C ILE A 214 -12.77 15.77 0.73
N LEU A 215 -12.95 14.59 0.12
CA LEU A 215 -12.78 14.40 -1.32
C LEU A 215 -13.65 15.34 -2.17
N GLY A 216 -14.86 15.69 -1.69
CA GLY A 216 -15.79 16.59 -2.39
C GLY A 216 -15.25 18.00 -2.66
N ASP A 217 -14.22 18.43 -1.92
CA ASP A 217 -13.59 19.75 -2.04
C ASP A 217 -12.54 19.84 -3.16
N TYR A 218 -12.28 18.72 -3.84
CA TYR A 218 -11.24 18.61 -4.86
C TYR A 218 -11.82 18.34 -6.24
N ASP A 219 -11.32 19.08 -7.23
CA ASP A 219 -11.67 18.84 -8.63
C ASP A 219 -10.88 17.67 -9.19
N LEU A 220 -9.60 17.56 -8.82
CA LEU A 220 -8.68 16.54 -9.30
C LEU A 220 -8.10 15.73 -8.14
N VAL A 221 -8.05 14.42 -8.26
CA VAL A 221 -7.45 13.53 -7.25
C VAL A 221 -6.44 12.59 -7.91
N PHE A 222 -5.21 12.57 -7.39
CA PHE A 222 -4.21 11.57 -7.71
C PHE A 222 -4.32 10.45 -6.69
N ALA A 223 -4.74 9.26 -7.13
CA ALA A 223 -5.00 8.14 -6.24
C ALA A 223 -4.80 6.80 -6.96
N LYS A 224 -4.80 5.71 -6.20
CA LYS A 224 -4.82 4.34 -6.73
C LYS A 224 -5.86 3.47 -6.03
N GLY A 225 -6.15 2.31 -6.60
CA GLY A 225 -6.94 1.28 -5.94
C GLY A 225 -8.32 1.79 -5.54
N ARG A 226 -8.67 1.50 -4.29
CA ARG A 226 -9.95 1.87 -3.70
C ARG A 226 -10.10 3.39 -3.51
N SER A 227 -9.04 4.12 -3.17
CA SER A 227 -9.06 5.58 -3.07
C SER A 227 -9.45 6.27 -4.39
N ALA A 228 -9.02 5.70 -5.53
CA ALA A 228 -9.43 6.18 -6.85
C ALA A 228 -10.93 5.96 -7.10
N LEU A 229 -11.46 4.77 -6.75
CA LEU A 229 -12.90 4.47 -6.83
C LEU A 229 -13.75 5.43 -5.98
N GLU A 230 -13.32 5.68 -4.75
CA GLU A 230 -13.97 6.59 -3.81
C GLU A 230 -14.05 8.03 -4.34
N ALA A 231 -12.93 8.55 -4.88
CA ALA A 231 -12.88 9.87 -5.50
C ALA A 231 -13.75 9.98 -6.76
N MET A 232 -13.72 8.96 -7.64
CA MET A 232 -14.58 8.93 -8.84
C MET A 232 -16.07 8.85 -8.47
N ALA A 233 -16.44 8.12 -7.42
CA ALA A 233 -17.83 7.98 -6.98
C ALA A 233 -18.42 9.29 -6.43
N ILE A 234 -17.57 10.13 -5.83
CA ILE A 234 -17.94 11.47 -5.40
C ILE A 234 -18.14 12.39 -6.61
N GLY A 235 -17.26 12.35 -7.59
CA GLY A 235 -17.32 13.28 -8.74
C GLY A 235 -16.03 14.02 -9.03
N CYS A 236 -14.90 13.55 -8.51
CA CYS A 236 -13.60 14.11 -8.84
C CYS A 236 -13.11 13.56 -10.19
N ALA A 237 -12.38 14.38 -10.96
CA ALA A 237 -11.51 13.84 -11.98
C ALA A 237 -10.36 13.09 -11.29
N VAL A 238 -10.03 11.89 -11.78
CA VAL A 238 -9.02 11.05 -11.13
C VAL A 238 -7.89 10.75 -12.09
N VAL A 239 -6.66 10.94 -11.61
CA VAL A 239 -5.43 10.45 -12.25
C VAL A 239 -4.96 9.24 -11.45
N VAL A 240 -4.77 8.10 -12.12
CA VAL A 240 -4.22 6.92 -11.44
C VAL A 240 -2.73 7.10 -11.27
N ALA A 241 -2.26 7.33 -10.04
CA ALA A 241 -0.86 7.59 -9.75
C ALA A 241 -0.46 7.25 -8.32
N ASP A 242 0.77 6.75 -8.15
CA ASP A 242 1.44 6.51 -6.87
C ASP A 242 2.94 6.30 -7.13
N ILE A 243 3.70 5.81 -6.15
CA ILE A 243 5.14 5.58 -6.23
C ILE A 243 5.59 4.79 -7.47
N ASP A 244 4.74 3.90 -7.99
CA ASP A 244 5.05 3.02 -9.13
C ASP A 244 4.91 3.72 -10.49
N GLY A 245 4.32 4.91 -10.56
CA GLY A 245 4.15 5.67 -11.80
C GLY A 245 2.82 6.42 -11.90
N ILE A 246 2.50 6.83 -13.12
CA ILE A 246 1.31 7.59 -13.48
C ILE A 246 0.68 7.04 -14.75
N SER A 247 -0.66 7.06 -14.80
CA SER A 247 -1.47 6.84 -16.00
C SER A 247 -2.21 8.12 -16.41
N SER A 248 -3.01 8.03 -17.47
CA SER A 248 -3.97 9.07 -17.87
C SER A 248 -5.03 9.41 -16.81
N ILE A 249 -5.71 10.54 -16.99
CA ILE A 249 -6.99 10.81 -16.31
C ILE A 249 -7.97 9.68 -16.68
N VAL A 250 -8.70 9.16 -15.69
CA VAL A 250 -9.72 8.15 -15.94
C VAL A 250 -10.85 8.79 -16.75
N GLY A 251 -11.08 8.23 -17.93
CA GLY A 251 -12.12 8.61 -18.87
C GLY A 251 -12.88 7.38 -19.36
N MET A 252 -14.02 7.60 -20.01
CA MET A 252 -14.88 6.49 -20.48
C MET A 252 -14.18 5.57 -21.50
N ASP A 253 -13.18 6.06 -22.22
CA ASP A 253 -12.37 5.32 -23.20
C ASP A 253 -11.38 4.35 -22.54
N ASN A 254 -10.82 4.69 -21.39
CA ASN A 254 -9.83 3.86 -20.68
C ASN A 254 -10.39 3.13 -19.44
N LEU A 255 -11.57 3.53 -18.95
CA LEU A 255 -12.20 3.00 -17.75
C LEU A 255 -12.31 1.47 -17.72
N PRO A 256 -12.76 0.76 -18.79
CA PRO A 256 -12.86 -0.70 -18.75
C PRO A 256 -11.53 -1.40 -18.47
N ARG A 257 -10.43 -0.90 -19.06
CA ARG A 257 -9.09 -1.44 -18.84
C ARG A 257 -8.59 -1.14 -17.43
N LEU A 258 -8.68 0.12 -17.01
CA LEU A 258 -8.21 0.55 -15.69
C LEU A 258 -8.98 -0.13 -14.56
N ARG A 259 -10.29 -0.36 -14.76
CA ARG A 259 -11.15 -1.08 -13.81
C ARG A 259 -10.71 -2.53 -13.61
N ARG A 260 -10.36 -3.24 -14.69
CA ARG A 260 -9.86 -4.62 -14.65
C ARG A 260 -8.53 -4.75 -13.91
N LEU A 261 -7.74 -3.68 -13.89
CA LEU A 261 -6.50 -3.57 -13.13
C LEU A 261 -6.68 -2.88 -11.78
N ASN A 262 -7.94 -2.70 -11.35
CA ASN A 262 -8.35 -2.09 -10.08
C ASN A 262 -7.65 -0.75 -9.80
N PHE A 263 -7.33 0.01 -10.84
CA PHE A 263 -6.58 1.27 -10.74
C PHE A 263 -5.28 1.11 -9.91
N GLY A 264 -4.67 -0.09 -9.97
CA GLY A 264 -3.58 -0.52 -9.12
C GLY A 264 -2.22 -0.52 -9.82
N LEU A 265 -1.30 -1.34 -9.35
CA LEU A 265 0.11 -1.37 -9.74
C LEU A 265 0.31 -1.34 -11.27
N ARG A 266 -0.27 -2.32 -11.98
CA ARG A 266 -0.09 -2.44 -13.44
C ARG A 266 -0.70 -1.29 -14.23
N ALA A 267 -1.73 -0.62 -13.69
CA ALA A 267 -2.35 0.52 -14.35
C ALA A 267 -1.42 1.75 -14.38
N MET A 268 -0.56 1.91 -13.38
CA MET A 268 0.32 3.08 -13.23
C MET A 268 1.67 2.94 -13.93
N GLN A 269 2.00 1.76 -14.44
CA GLN A 269 3.29 1.47 -15.08
C GLN A 269 3.39 1.97 -16.54
N GLU A 270 2.57 2.95 -16.93
CA GLU A 270 2.61 3.56 -18.26
C GLU A 270 3.80 4.52 -18.40
N GLU A 271 3.97 5.43 -17.43
CA GLU A 271 5.09 6.38 -17.39
C GLU A 271 5.56 6.65 -15.95
N PRO A 272 6.84 7.00 -15.74
CA PRO A 272 7.33 7.45 -14.44
C PRO A 272 6.82 8.86 -14.11
N ILE A 273 6.62 9.15 -12.82
CA ILE A 273 6.19 10.47 -12.38
C ILE A 273 7.32 11.49 -12.56
N THR A 274 7.11 12.38 -13.52
CA THR A 274 7.90 13.59 -13.78
C THR A 274 6.98 14.79 -13.92
N VAL A 275 7.50 16.01 -13.73
CA VAL A 275 6.70 17.23 -13.92
C VAL A 275 6.07 17.26 -15.32
N ASP A 276 6.82 16.85 -16.35
CA ASP A 276 6.32 16.87 -17.73
C ASP A 276 5.27 15.80 -17.99
N SER A 277 5.41 14.59 -17.43
CA SER A 277 4.37 13.54 -17.53
C SER A 277 3.06 14.00 -16.90
N VAL A 278 3.11 14.61 -15.71
CA VAL A 278 1.92 15.11 -15.03
C VAL A 278 1.29 16.25 -15.84
N LEU A 279 2.09 17.21 -16.33
CA LEU A 279 1.58 18.29 -17.18
C LEU A 279 0.92 17.78 -18.48
N ARG A 280 1.43 16.71 -19.09
CA ARG A 280 0.78 16.07 -20.24
C ARG A 280 -0.57 15.49 -19.87
N VAL A 281 -0.66 14.77 -18.76
CA VAL A 281 -1.91 14.18 -18.26
C VAL A 281 -2.94 15.27 -17.93
N LEU A 282 -2.52 16.37 -17.27
CA LEU A 282 -3.41 17.48 -16.93
C LEU A 282 -4.03 18.16 -18.17
N LYS A 283 -3.34 18.18 -19.31
CA LYS A 283 -3.87 18.73 -20.57
C LYS A 283 -5.04 17.93 -21.14
N THR A 284 -5.22 16.67 -20.73
CA THR A 284 -6.33 15.82 -21.19
C THR A 284 -7.56 15.91 -20.29
N TYR A 285 -7.59 16.86 -19.35
CA TYR A 285 -8.72 17.05 -18.45
C TYR A 285 -10.01 17.39 -19.23
N ASP A 286 -11.06 16.64 -18.95
CA ASP A 286 -12.41 16.88 -19.46
C ASP A 286 -13.42 16.64 -18.33
N ALA A 287 -13.98 17.73 -17.80
CA ALA A 287 -14.97 17.72 -16.73
C ALA A 287 -16.19 16.85 -17.07
N ASN A 288 -16.69 16.92 -18.30
CA ASN A 288 -17.88 16.16 -18.72
C ASN A 288 -17.58 14.67 -18.79
N ASN A 289 -16.39 14.31 -19.28
CA ASN A 289 -15.96 12.92 -19.31
C ASN A 289 -15.80 12.36 -17.89
N SER A 290 -15.16 13.10 -16.98
CA SER A 290 -15.06 12.70 -15.57
C SER A 290 -16.42 12.52 -14.90
N MET A 291 -17.40 13.39 -15.19
CA MET A 291 -18.76 13.19 -14.66
C MET A 291 -19.45 11.94 -15.22
N LYS A 292 -19.20 11.55 -16.49
CA LYS A 292 -19.68 10.28 -17.04
C LYS A 292 -19.04 9.07 -16.35
N VAL A 293 -17.75 9.17 -16.01
CA VAL A 293 -17.07 8.15 -15.21
C VAL A 293 -17.73 8.00 -13.85
N THR A 294 -18.07 9.12 -13.18
CA THR A 294 -18.82 9.09 -11.91
C THR A 294 -20.16 8.39 -12.05
N ASP A 295 -20.94 8.71 -13.08
CA ASP A 295 -22.22 8.04 -13.34
C ASP A 295 -22.03 6.53 -13.53
N TRP A 296 -20.99 6.14 -14.28
CA TRP A 296 -20.67 4.72 -14.48
C TRP A 296 -20.26 4.02 -13.19
N ILE A 297 -19.37 4.61 -12.39
CA ILE A 297 -18.91 4.04 -11.11
C ILE A 297 -20.08 3.84 -10.15
N ARG A 298 -20.96 4.86 -10.04
CA ARG A 298 -22.13 4.78 -9.16
C ARG A 298 -23.17 3.77 -9.61
N ALA A 299 -23.20 3.43 -10.90
CA ALA A 299 -24.09 2.40 -11.45
C ALA A 299 -23.51 0.97 -11.40
N ASN A 300 -22.18 0.81 -11.50
CA ASN A 300 -21.56 -0.49 -11.77
C ASN A 300 -20.55 -0.97 -10.72
N ALA A 301 -20.06 -0.11 -9.85
CA ALA A 301 -18.99 -0.44 -8.88
C ALA A 301 -19.44 -0.27 -7.43
N THR A 302 -20.71 -0.54 -7.13
CA THR A 302 -21.29 -0.32 -5.79
C THR A 302 -20.97 -1.46 -4.82
N LEU A 303 -20.87 -1.13 -3.52
CA LEU A 303 -20.67 -2.11 -2.45
C LEU A 303 -21.78 -3.18 -2.45
N GLU A 304 -23.04 -2.76 -2.59
CA GLU A 304 -24.19 -3.69 -2.59
C GLU A 304 -24.15 -4.69 -3.76
N SER A 305 -23.77 -4.24 -4.97
CA SER A 305 -23.58 -5.16 -6.11
C SER A 305 -22.38 -6.10 -5.89
N SER A 306 -21.30 -5.61 -5.29
CA SER A 306 -20.14 -6.46 -4.97
C SER A 306 -20.49 -7.53 -3.94
N VAL A 307 -21.24 -7.19 -2.87
CA VAL A 307 -21.69 -8.18 -1.87
C VAL A 307 -22.63 -9.21 -2.48
N THR A 308 -23.44 -8.85 -3.47
CA THR A 308 -24.23 -9.83 -4.23
C THR A 308 -23.35 -10.87 -4.94
N GLU A 309 -22.19 -10.49 -5.48
CA GLU A 309 -21.24 -11.45 -6.05
C GLU A 309 -20.57 -12.31 -4.98
N TRP A 310 -20.23 -11.74 -3.82
CA TRP A 310 -19.71 -12.50 -2.68
C TRP A 310 -20.70 -13.56 -2.20
N GLU A 311 -21.99 -13.21 -2.09
CA GLU A 311 -23.04 -14.15 -1.70
C GLU A 311 -23.15 -15.34 -2.66
N LYS A 312 -22.94 -15.14 -3.97
CA LYS A 312 -22.90 -16.24 -4.95
C LYS A 312 -21.73 -17.18 -4.70
N VAL A 313 -20.54 -16.63 -4.46
CA VAL A 313 -19.34 -17.42 -4.14
C VAL A 313 -19.55 -18.21 -2.85
N TYR A 314 -20.09 -17.57 -1.80
CA TYR A 314 -20.39 -18.26 -0.54
C TYR A 314 -21.39 -19.39 -0.75
N SER A 315 -22.45 -19.14 -1.52
CA SER A 315 -23.46 -20.13 -1.86
C SER A 315 -22.87 -21.32 -2.61
N GLN A 316 -22.00 -21.08 -3.59
CA GLN A 316 -21.31 -22.11 -4.35
C GLN A 316 -20.43 -22.98 -3.45
N VAL A 317 -19.66 -22.37 -2.56
CA VAL A 317 -18.74 -23.09 -1.67
C VAL A 317 -19.48 -23.89 -0.60
N MET A 318 -20.56 -23.33 -0.04
CA MET A 318 -21.38 -23.98 0.99
C MET A 318 -22.34 -25.05 0.46
N THR A 319 -22.56 -25.15 -0.86
CA THR A 319 -23.46 -26.18 -1.45
C THR A 319 -22.70 -27.43 -1.90
N ASN A 320 -21.40 -27.33 -2.17
CA ASN A 320 -20.54 -28.46 -2.53
C ASN A 320 -20.05 -29.23 -1.29
N VAL A 321 -20.96 -29.66 -0.41
CA VAL A 321 -20.64 -30.17 0.95
C VAL A 321 -20.19 -31.64 0.98
N ASP A 322 -20.25 -32.37 -0.14
CA ASP A 322 -20.00 -33.82 -0.16
C ASP A 322 -18.51 -34.21 0.05
N TYR A 323 -17.61 -33.23 0.14
CA TYR A 323 -16.19 -33.47 0.38
C TYR A 323 -15.81 -33.03 1.80
N GLU A 324 -15.57 -34.00 2.68
CA GLU A 324 -14.91 -33.81 3.97
C GLU A 324 -13.41 -33.95 3.75
N VAL A 325 -12.60 -33.02 4.30
CA VAL A 325 -11.14 -33.08 4.17
C VAL A 325 -10.63 -34.15 5.14
N PRO A 326 -10.00 -35.25 4.68
CA PRO A 326 -9.47 -36.26 5.59
C PRO A 326 -8.44 -35.64 6.56
N PRO A 327 -8.43 -36.01 7.85
CA PRO A 327 -7.51 -35.41 8.84
C PRO A 327 -6.04 -35.47 8.42
N ARG A 328 -5.63 -36.55 7.75
CA ARG A 328 -4.27 -36.69 7.22
C ARG A 328 -3.95 -35.66 6.13
N GLU A 329 -4.88 -35.38 5.23
CA GLU A 329 -4.69 -34.38 4.16
C GLU A 329 -4.59 -32.97 4.74
N SER A 330 -5.44 -32.66 5.73
CA SER A 330 -5.35 -31.39 6.48
C SER A 330 -3.98 -31.23 7.16
N LEU A 331 -3.50 -32.23 7.89
CA LEU A 331 -2.18 -32.19 8.52
C LEU A 331 -1.01 -32.10 7.52
N LEU A 332 -1.11 -32.76 6.36
CA LEU A 332 -0.11 -32.64 5.30
C LEU A 332 -0.09 -31.24 4.70
N ALA A 333 -1.26 -30.61 4.49
CA ALA A 333 -1.34 -29.23 4.04
C ALA A 333 -0.70 -28.26 5.05
N VAL A 334 -0.94 -28.46 6.35
CA VAL A 334 -0.27 -27.70 7.43
C VAL A 334 1.24 -27.94 7.39
N SER A 335 1.71 -29.17 7.18
CA SER A 335 3.13 -29.47 7.08
C SER A 335 3.81 -28.78 5.91
N GLU A 336 3.20 -28.77 4.72
CA GLU A 336 3.73 -28.05 3.55
C GLU A 336 3.67 -26.53 3.75
N TYR A 337 2.63 -26.02 4.42
CA TYR A 337 2.55 -24.62 4.81
C TYR A 337 3.70 -24.21 5.77
N LEU A 338 3.98 -25.01 6.80
CA LEU A 338 5.10 -24.77 7.71
C LEU A 338 6.45 -24.77 6.98
N LYS A 339 6.62 -25.65 5.99
CA LYS A 339 7.80 -25.69 5.13
C LYS A 339 7.92 -24.44 4.26
N PHE A 340 6.82 -23.92 3.73
CA PHE A 340 6.79 -22.65 2.98
C PHE A 340 7.16 -21.45 3.85
N ILE A 341 6.59 -21.34 5.06
CA ILE A 341 6.77 -20.16 5.91
C ILE A 341 8.11 -20.15 6.67
N SER A 342 8.68 -21.33 6.95
CA SER A 342 9.92 -21.46 7.73
C SER A 342 11.09 -20.61 7.21
N PRO A 343 11.46 -20.62 5.91
CA PRO A 343 12.55 -19.78 5.41
C PRO A 343 12.27 -18.28 5.54
N ILE A 344 11.00 -17.85 5.41
CA ILE A 344 10.59 -16.45 5.56
C ILE A 344 10.79 -15.99 7.01
N VAL A 345 10.30 -16.77 7.97
CA VAL A 345 10.43 -16.48 9.41
C VAL A 345 11.91 -16.46 9.84
N LYS A 346 12.69 -17.47 9.43
CA LYS A 346 14.14 -17.51 9.72
C LYS A 346 14.88 -16.32 9.12
N GLY A 347 14.57 -15.98 7.87
CA GLY A 347 15.18 -14.84 7.19
C GLY A 347 14.89 -13.50 7.86
N LYS A 348 13.69 -13.33 8.43
CA LYS A 348 13.32 -12.12 9.20
C LYS A 348 14.12 -12.01 10.49
N LEU A 349 14.25 -13.09 11.27
CA LEU A 349 15.07 -13.13 12.47
C LEU A 349 16.54 -12.78 12.15
N ASP A 350 17.10 -13.36 11.09
CA ASP A 350 18.46 -13.05 10.67
C ASP A 350 18.62 -11.58 10.25
N ALA A 351 17.60 -10.99 9.63
CA ALA A 351 17.61 -9.58 9.24
C ALA A 351 17.55 -8.65 10.46
N GLU A 352 16.75 -8.98 11.48
CA GLU A 352 16.69 -8.24 12.74
C GLU A 352 18.03 -8.25 13.48
N ILE A 353 18.68 -9.42 13.55
CA ILE A 353 20.02 -9.56 14.13
C ILE A 353 21.04 -8.69 13.38
N ARG A 354 21.05 -8.74 12.03
CA ARG A 354 21.93 -7.91 11.21
C ARG A 354 21.66 -6.41 11.38
N ALA A 355 20.39 -6.02 11.45
CA ALA A 355 20.01 -4.62 11.66
C ALA A 355 20.54 -4.10 13.01
N ALA A 356 20.41 -4.87 14.08
CA ALA A 356 20.95 -4.53 15.39
C ALA A 356 22.49 -4.40 15.39
N GLN A 357 23.18 -5.27 14.64
CA GLN A 357 24.63 -5.18 14.46
C GLN A 357 25.04 -3.90 13.71
N LEU A 358 24.37 -3.59 12.59
CA LEU A 358 24.63 -2.39 11.81
C LEU A 358 24.35 -1.11 12.59
N GLU A 359 23.32 -1.10 13.45
CA GLU A 359 23.03 0.03 14.33
C GLU A 359 24.17 0.25 15.35
N GLY A 360 24.71 -0.83 15.93
CA GLY A 360 25.89 -0.78 16.78
C GLY A 360 27.13 -0.23 16.05
N ASP A 361 27.39 -0.72 14.84
CA ASP A 361 28.50 -0.24 14.00
C ASP A 361 28.35 1.23 13.60
N LEU A 362 27.12 1.69 13.34
CA LEU A 362 26.82 3.09 13.05
C LEU A 362 27.09 3.99 14.25
N ILE A 363 26.69 3.57 15.46
CA ILE A 363 26.98 4.29 16.71
C ILE A 363 28.49 4.41 16.92
N ASN A 364 29.23 3.29 16.77
CA ASN A 364 30.68 3.27 16.90
C ASN A 364 31.35 4.19 15.87
N SER A 365 30.91 4.13 14.61
CA SER A 365 31.44 4.98 13.54
C SER A 365 31.19 6.47 13.79
N ARG A 366 30.00 6.84 14.30
CA ARG A 366 29.69 8.22 14.70
C ARG A 366 30.57 8.72 15.83
N GLN A 367 30.85 7.87 16.83
CA GLN A 367 31.77 8.21 17.92
C GLN A 367 33.21 8.42 17.41
N GLN A 368 33.67 7.55 16.51
CA GLN A 368 34.98 7.70 15.88
C GLN A 368 35.10 8.98 15.04
N LEU A 369 34.05 9.32 14.27
CA LEU A 369 34.00 10.56 13.51
C LEU A 369 34.07 11.79 14.43
N ALA A 370 33.25 11.82 15.48
CA ALA A 370 33.26 12.91 16.46
C ALA A 370 34.63 13.06 17.15
N ALA A 371 35.28 11.95 17.50
CA ALA A 371 36.64 11.95 18.05
C ALA A 371 37.66 12.49 17.04
N SER A 372 37.55 12.10 15.76
CA SER A 372 38.42 12.60 14.69
C SER A 372 38.23 14.10 14.44
N GLU A 373 36.98 14.59 14.44
CA GLU A 373 36.66 16.02 14.32
C GLU A 373 37.23 16.82 15.49
N ALA A 374 37.13 16.30 16.71
CA ALA A 374 37.72 16.94 17.90
C ALA A 374 39.25 17.04 17.80
N LEU A 375 39.91 15.96 17.36
CA LEU A 375 41.37 15.93 17.13
C LEU A 375 41.80 16.90 16.01
N LEU A 376 41.04 16.97 14.92
CA LEU A 376 41.29 17.92 13.84
C LEU A 376 41.18 19.37 14.35
N HIS A 377 40.14 19.66 15.13
CA HIS A 377 39.94 20.98 15.71
C HIS A 377 41.05 21.37 16.69
N GLU A 378 41.53 20.43 17.51
CA GLU A 378 42.67 20.64 18.41
C GLU A 378 43.99 20.84 17.64
N SER A 379 44.22 20.04 16.60
CA SER A 379 45.37 20.18 15.71
C SER A 379 45.36 21.55 15.03
N GLU A 380 44.21 22.01 14.55
CA GLU A 380 44.08 23.32 13.92
C GLU A 380 44.38 24.46 14.90
N LYS A 381 43.89 24.39 16.15
CA LYS A 381 44.25 25.34 17.21
C LYS A 381 45.75 25.36 17.47
N THR A 382 46.38 24.18 17.52
CA THR A 382 47.82 24.03 17.72
C THR A 382 48.61 24.62 16.55
N TRP A 383 48.20 24.37 15.31
CA TRP A 383 48.81 24.99 14.13
C TRP A 383 48.66 26.51 14.12
N GLN A 384 47.50 27.05 14.54
CA GLN A 384 47.30 28.48 14.67
C GLN A 384 48.21 29.10 15.74
N SER A 385 48.44 28.43 16.86
CA SER A 385 49.34 28.91 17.92
C SER A 385 50.80 28.92 17.45
N VAL A 386 51.26 27.84 16.80
CA VAL A 386 52.60 27.74 16.20
C VAL A 386 52.82 28.85 15.17
N ARG A 387 51.83 29.11 14.29
CA ARG A 387 51.88 30.19 13.29
C ARG A 387 52.06 31.59 13.91
N ARG A 388 51.63 31.80 15.15
CA ARG A 388 51.75 33.09 15.86
C ARG A 388 53.13 33.30 16.51
N THR A 389 53.93 32.26 16.67
CA THR A 389 55.26 32.34 17.31
C THR A 389 56.27 33.14 16.50
N ARG A 390 57.26 33.75 17.18
CA ARG A 390 58.36 34.49 16.51
C ARG A 390 59.20 33.58 15.61
N GLY A 391 59.49 32.36 16.06
CA GLY A 391 60.26 31.37 15.29
C GLY A 391 59.59 31.02 13.95
N TRP A 392 58.26 30.83 13.95
CA TRP A 392 57.52 30.58 12.71
C TRP A 392 57.52 31.77 11.76
N LYS A 393 57.36 33.01 12.27
CA LYS A 393 57.43 34.23 11.45
C LYS A 393 58.81 34.39 10.80
N VAL A 394 59.89 34.09 11.53
CA VAL A 394 61.27 34.12 11.02
C VAL A 394 61.50 33.02 9.98
N LEU A 395 61.07 31.79 10.25
CA LEU A 395 61.13 30.68 9.29
C LEU A 395 60.37 30.99 8.00
N ASN A 396 59.16 31.55 8.10
CA ASN A 396 58.35 31.93 6.94
C ASN A 396 58.98 33.08 6.15
N MET A 397 59.61 34.05 6.85
CA MET A 397 60.40 35.11 6.22
C MET A 397 61.61 34.53 5.47
N ILE A 398 62.39 33.65 6.10
CA ILE A 398 63.54 32.95 5.48
C ILE A 398 63.10 32.12 4.27
N TRP A 399 61.98 31.40 4.39
CA TRP A 399 61.41 30.60 3.30
C TRP A 399 60.96 31.47 2.12
N SER A 400 60.28 32.58 2.38
CA SER A 400 59.88 33.55 1.34
C SER A 400 61.08 34.23 0.67
N LEU A 401 62.16 34.50 1.43
CA LEU A 401 63.42 35.00 0.91
C LEU A 401 64.13 33.96 0.05
N LYS A 402 64.16 32.68 0.48
CA LYS A 402 64.74 31.56 -0.27
C LYS A 402 63.97 31.31 -1.58
N GLN A 403 62.64 31.39 -1.56
CA GLN A 403 61.77 31.36 -2.75
C GLN A 403 62.11 32.52 -3.71
N ARG A 404 62.19 33.76 -3.21
CA ARG A 404 62.58 34.93 -4.02
C ARG A 404 64.01 34.87 -4.55
N LEU A 405 64.95 34.28 -3.79
CA LEU A 405 66.34 34.08 -4.18
C LEU A 405 66.51 32.93 -5.17
N SER A 406 65.73 31.85 -5.04
CA SER A 406 65.62 30.78 -6.04
C SER A 406 65.07 31.32 -7.36
N PHE A 407 64.02 32.15 -7.31
CA PHE A 407 63.45 32.84 -8.47
C PHE A 407 64.44 33.84 -9.10
N LYS A 408 65.22 34.56 -8.29
CA LYS A 408 66.30 35.45 -8.78
C LYS A 408 67.53 34.70 -9.30
N ARG A 409 67.89 33.53 -8.76
CA ARG A 409 68.97 32.67 -9.29
C ARG A 409 68.59 32.07 -10.64
N SER A 410 67.33 31.64 -10.82
CA SER A 410 66.78 31.26 -12.12
C SER A 410 66.86 32.40 -13.15
N ARG A 411 66.65 33.67 -12.74
CA ARG A 411 66.80 34.85 -13.61
C ARG A 411 68.25 35.34 -13.82
N ARG A 412 69.19 35.00 -12.92
CA ARG A 412 70.61 35.37 -13.06
C ARG A 412 71.44 34.32 -13.80
N SER A 413 71.02 33.05 -13.82
CA SER A 413 71.64 32.06 -14.73
C SER A 413 71.26 32.28 -16.20
N THR A 414 70.27 33.13 -16.49
CA THR A 414 69.89 33.51 -17.87
C THR A 414 70.49 34.84 -18.34
N ASN A 415 71.15 35.62 -17.47
CA ASN A 415 71.67 36.97 -17.80
C ASN A 415 73.17 37.16 -17.51
N GLY A 416 73.96 36.08 -17.62
CA GLY A 416 75.41 36.08 -17.36
C GLY A 416 76.16 35.06 -18.22
N THR A 417 75.87 35.07 -19.52
CA THR A 417 76.70 34.53 -20.62
C THR A 417 76.15 35.13 -21.91
N LEU A 418 76.57 36.37 -22.16
CA LEU A 418 76.73 36.95 -23.49
C LEU A 418 78.15 37.51 -23.53
#